data_AF-W1UQP1-F1
#
_entry.id   AF-W1UQP1-F1
#
_cell.length_a   1.000
_cell.length_b   1.000
_cell.length_c   1.000
_cell.angle_alpha   90.00
_cell.angle_beta   90.00
_cell.angle_gamma   90.00
#
_symmetry.space_group_name_H-M   'P 1'
#
loop_
_entity.id
_entity.type
_entity.pdbx_description
1 polymer ?
#
loop_
_entity_poly.entity_id
_entity_poly.type
_entity_poly.pdbx_seq_one_letter_code
_entity_poly.pdbx_strand_id
1 'polypeptide(L)'
;MEIVLLVAVISLCILIAQGYYNINLLSNIKHVLTILFPACISILTFSLLSGIFVFISQSFILILGISLSLLLGLGQMLLQFSSFFRNLPLLASMNCFYTHPLSLYYPVWQGLGIQIVWLLIVFLFATLILIGKNVR
;
A
#
# COMPACT_ATOMS: atom_id res chain seq x y z
N MET A 1 -5.52 29.65 -30.62
CA MET A 1 -6.70 29.11 -31.33
C MET A 1 -6.50 27.65 -31.71
N GLU A 2 -5.37 27.28 -32.33
CA GLU A 2 -5.12 25.90 -32.79
C GLU A 2 -5.08 24.86 -31.67
N ILE A 3 -4.45 25.14 -30.53
CA ILE A 3 -4.40 24.22 -29.38
C ILE A 3 -5.80 23.97 -28.80
N VAL A 4 -6.65 25.00 -28.75
CA VAL A 4 -8.02 24.91 -28.23
C VAL A 4 -8.88 24.07 -29.18
N LEU A 5 -8.72 24.25 -30.48
CA LEU A 5 -9.38 23.44 -31.51
C LEU A 5 -8.94 21.97 -31.44
N LEU A 6 -7.65 21.73 -31.24
CA LEU A 6 -7.09 20.38 -31.15
C LEU A 6 -7.60 19.65 -29.91
N VAL A 7 -7.66 20.33 -28.75
CA VAL A 7 -8.27 19.79 -27.52
C VAL A 7 -9.77 19.53 -27.71
N ALA A 8 -10.49 20.44 -28.38
CA ALA A 8 -11.90 20.25 -28.67
C ALA A 8 -12.15 19.02 -29.56
N VAL A 9 -11.37 18.84 -30.64
CA VAL A 9 -11.47 17.68 -31.54
C VAL A 9 -11.15 16.38 -30.81
N ILE A 10 -10.12 16.36 -29.96
CA ILE A 10 -9.77 15.18 -29.15
C ILE A 10 -10.90 14.85 -28.17
N SER A 11 -11.46 15.84 -27.48
CA SER A 11 -12.57 15.62 -26.54
C SER A 11 -13.82 15.08 -27.25
N LEU A 12 -14.09 15.53 -28.46
CA LEU A 12 -15.24 15.13 -29.27
C LEU A 12 -15.06 13.71 -29.82
N CYS A 13 -13.85 13.34 -30.24
CA CYS A 13 -13.50 11.95 -30.59
C CYS A 13 -13.66 10.98 -29.41
N ILE A 14 -13.22 11.37 -28.21
CA ILE A 14 -13.37 10.56 -27.00
C ILE A 14 -14.85 10.37 -26.66
N LEU A 15 -15.67 11.41 -26.82
CA LEU A 15 -17.10 11.38 -26.51
C LEU A 15 -17.89 10.53 -27.52
N ILE A 16 -17.55 10.59 -28.81
CA ILE A 16 -18.11 9.70 -29.84
C ILE A 16 -17.70 8.25 -29.58
N ALA A 17 -16.45 7.99 -29.22
CA ALA A 17 -15.99 6.65 -28.87
C ALA A 17 -16.71 6.10 -27.62
N GLN A 18 -16.95 6.93 -26.61
CA GLN A 18 -17.73 6.56 -25.42
C GLN A 18 -19.19 6.21 -25.78
N GLY A 19 -19.84 7.03 -26.60
CA GLY A 19 -21.22 6.81 -27.03
C GLY A 19 -21.39 5.60 -27.96
N TYR A 20 -20.46 5.36 -28.88
CA TYR A 20 -20.53 4.29 -29.87
C TYR A 20 -20.21 2.91 -29.28
N TYR A 21 -19.19 2.82 -28.43
CA TYR A 21 -18.78 1.56 -27.81
C TYR A 21 -19.49 1.26 -26.48
N ASN A 22 -20.34 2.19 -26.00
CA ASN A 22 -20.99 2.12 -24.69
C ASN A 22 -19.99 1.88 -23.54
N ILE A 23 -18.74 2.32 -23.71
CA ILE A 23 -17.68 2.22 -22.73
C ILE A 23 -17.75 3.47 -21.88
N ASN A 24 -18.18 3.29 -20.63
CA ASN A 24 -18.29 4.37 -19.67
C ASN A 24 -16.89 4.66 -19.07
N LEU A 25 -16.02 5.30 -19.85
CA LEU A 25 -14.62 5.61 -19.52
C LEU A 25 -14.49 6.31 -18.16
N LEU A 26 -15.44 7.18 -17.81
CA LEU A 26 -15.47 7.89 -16.54
C LEU A 26 -15.72 6.93 -15.35
N SER A 27 -16.57 5.92 -15.50
CA SER A 27 -16.77 4.92 -14.43
C SER A 27 -15.56 4.00 -14.29
N ASN A 28 -14.89 3.66 -15.39
CA ASN A 28 -13.64 2.89 -15.34
C ASN A 28 -12.52 3.66 -14.64
N ILE A 29 -12.37 4.96 -14.91
CA ILE A 29 -11.39 5.80 -14.20
C ILE A 29 -11.69 5.88 -12.70
N LYS A 30 -12.97 6.06 -12.31
CA LYS A 30 -13.36 6.03 -10.89
C LYS A 30 -13.03 4.70 -10.24
N HIS A 31 -13.33 3.59 -10.92
CA HIS A 31 -13.06 2.24 -10.41
C HIS A 31 -11.56 1.96 -10.23
N VAL A 32 -10.74 2.40 -11.19
CA VAL A 32 -9.28 2.31 -11.11
C VAL A 32 -8.76 3.14 -9.94
N LEU A 33 -9.26 4.37 -9.78
CA LEU A 33 -8.86 5.25 -8.67
C LEU A 33 -9.22 4.65 -7.30
N THR A 34 -10.40 4.03 -7.18
CA THR A 34 -10.83 3.39 -5.92
C THR A 34 -9.99 2.17 -5.56
N ILE A 35 -9.42 1.45 -6.53
CA ILE A 35 -8.53 0.31 -6.27
C ILE A 35 -7.12 0.78 -5.95
N LEU A 36 -6.59 1.76 -6.70
CA LEU A 36 -5.22 2.23 -6.49
C LEU A 36 -5.07 3.02 -5.19
N PHE A 37 -6.09 3.75 -4.76
CA PHE A 37 -5.97 4.66 -3.62
C PHE A 37 -5.55 3.94 -2.31
N PRO A 38 -6.18 2.82 -1.89
CA PRO A 38 -5.72 2.04 -0.75
C PRO A 38 -4.29 1.48 -0.93
N ALA A 39 -3.96 1.01 -2.13
CA ALA A 39 -2.64 0.47 -2.44
C ALA A 39 -1.56 1.54 -2.27
N CYS A 40 -1.77 2.75 -2.79
CA CYS A 40 -0.84 3.88 -2.63
C CYS A 40 -0.59 4.22 -1.15
N ILE A 41 -1.64 4.23 -0.32
CA ILE A 41 -1.52 4.49 1.12
C ILE A 41 -0.71 3.38 1.81
N SER A 42 -0.96 2.11 1.47
CA SER A 42 -0.21 0.99 2.03
C SER A 42 1.28 1.03 1.66
N ILE A 43 1.63 1.43 0.44
CA ILE A 43 3.03 1.58 0.00
C ILE A 43 3.72 2.69 0.79
N LEU A 44 3.06 3.85 0.94
CA LEU A 44 3.61 5.00 1.65
C LEU A 44 3.83 4.69 3.14
N THR A 45 2.84 4.06 3.78
CA THR A 45 2.96 3.67 5.20
C THR A 45 4.02 2.58 5.40
N PHE A 46 4.14 1.62 4.46
CA PHE A 46 5.18 0.59 4.51
C PHE A 46 6.58 1.16 4.29
N SER A 47 6.76 2.13 3.38
CA SER A 47 8.06 2.75 3.12
C SER A 47 8.55 3.58 4.32
N LEU A 48 7.65 4.28 5.00
CA LEU A 48 7.98 4.99 6.24
C LEU A 48 8.36 4.00 7.35
N LEU A 49 7.57 2.94 7.52
CA LEU A 49 7.83 1.92 8.53
C LEU A 49 9.18 1.22 8.30
N SER A 50 9.47 0.83 7.06
CA SER A 50 10.76 0.23 6.71
C SER A 50 11.91 1.21 6.92
N GLY A 51 11.74 2.49 6.56
CA GLY A 51 12.74 3.54 6.81
C GLY A 51 13.10 3.69 8.29
N ILE A 52 12.11 3.68 9.18
CA ILE A 52 12.34 3.73 10.63
C ILE A 52 13.08 2.48 11.11
N PHE A 53 12.71 1.28 10.61
CA PHE A 53 13.45 0.07 10.93
C PHE A 53 14.91 0.15 10.46
N VAL A 54 15.17 0.70 9.26
CA VAL A 54 16.54 0.81 8.71
C VAL A 54 17.38 1.71 9.60
N PHE A 55 16.77 2.78 10.10
CA PHE A 55 17.43 3.67 11.04
C PHE A 55 17.80 2.98 12.36
N ILE A 56 16.91 2.14 12.89
CA ILE A 56 17.15 1.39 14.13
C ILE A 56 18.20 0.29 13.93
N SER A 57 18.06 -0.52 12.88
CA SER A 57 18.94 -1.68 12.61
C SER A 57 20.28 -1.31 12.00
N GLN A 58 20.41 -0.08 11.47
CA GLN A 58 21.55 0.39 10.68
C GLN A 58 21.85 -0.49 9.45
N SER A 59 20.88 -1.29 8.99
CA SER A 59 21.06 -2.23 7.87
C SER A 59 19.84 -2.25 6.96
N PHE A 60 20.05 -1.83 5.72
CA PHE A 60 19.03 -1.90 4.67
C PHE A 60 18.75 -3.35 4.22
N ILE A 61 19.81 -4.14 4.05
CA ILE A 61 19.74 -5.51 3.53
C ILE A 61 18.89 -6.41 4.43
N LEU A 62 19.01 -6.22 5.74
CA LEU A 62 18.26 -7.01 6.72
C LEU A 62 16.75 -6.82 6.56
N ILE A 63 16.29 -5.58 6.45
CA ILE A 63 14.85 -5.26 6.38
C ILE A 63 14.28 -5.64 5.01
N LEU A 64 15.06 -5.41 3.95
CA LEU A 64 14.72 -5.89 2.62
C LEU A 64 14.55 -7.42 2.63
N GLY A 65 15.50 -8.16 3.22
CA GLY A 65 15.44 -9.61 3.32
C GLY A 65 14.22 -10.13 4.10
N ILE A 66 13.90 -9.51 5.25
CA ILE A 66 12.70 -9.87 6.03
C ILE A 66 11.41 -9.58 5.25
N SER A 67 11.31 -8.41 4.62
CA SER A 67 10.12 -8.05 3.85
C SER A 67 9.91 -8.96 2.62
N LEU A 68 10.99 -9.27 1.89
CA LEU A 68 10.96 -10.17 0.74
C LEU A 68 10.61 -11.61 1.16
N SER A 69 11.21 -12.13 2.23
CA SER A 69 10.90 -13.48 2.71
C SER A 69 9.44 -13.62 3.13
N LEU A 70 8.89 -12.61 3.83
CA LEU A 70 7.47 -12.57 4.17
C LEU A 70 6.55 -12.56 2.94
N LEU A 71 6.96 -11.88 1.87
CA LEU A 71 6.18 -11.77 0.63
C LEU A 71 6.25 -13.05 -0.22
N LEU A 72 7.42 -13.67 -0.32
CA LEU A 72 7.68 -14.81 -1.23
C LEU A 72 7.14 -16.17 -0.73
N GLY A 73 6.88 -16.32 0.57
CA GLY A 73 6.27 -17.56 1.07
C GLY A 73 6.24 -17.72 2.58
N LEU A 74 7.16 -17.08 3.31
CA LEU A 74 7.22 -17.19 4.77
C LEU A 74 5.94 -16.66 5.42
N GLY A 75 5.35 -15.60 4.86
CA GLY A 75 4.09 -15.05 5.34
C GLY A 75 2.92 -16.03 5.26
N GLN A 76 2.85 -16.83 4.19
CA GLN A 76 1.80 -17.85 4.03
C GLN A 76 1.98 -18.99 5.04
N MET A 77 3.22 -19.45 5.22
CA MET A 77 3.54 -20.48 6.21
C MET A 77 3.18 -20.01 7.63
N LEU A 78 3.53 -18.78 8.01
CA LEU A 78 3.18 -18.20 9.31
C LEU A 78 1.66 -18.18 9.53
N LEU A 79 0.89 -17.80 8.51
CA LEU A 79 -0.58 -17.75 8.60
C LEU A 79 -1.22 -19.13 8.70
N GLN A 80 -0.55 -20.18 8.19
CA GLN A 80 -0.96 -21.57 8.42
C GLN A 80 -0.72 -22.02 9.87
N PHE A 81 0.33 -21.50 10.52
CA PHE A 81 0.62 -21.81 11.93
C PHE A 81 -0.32 -21.07 12.90
N SER A 82 -0.61 -19.79 12.68
CA SER A 82 -1.60 -19.08 13.50
C SER A 82 -2.19 -17.84 12.82
N SER A 83 -3.42 -17.50 13.20
CA SER A 83 -4.10 -16.28 12.76
C SER A 83 -3.49 -15.00 13.35
N PHE A 84 -2.70 -15.09 14.42
CA PHE A 84 -2.08 -13.94 15.07
C PHE A 84 -1.07 -13.23 14.15
N PHE A 85 -0.38 -13.99 13.29
CA PHE A 85 0.60 -13.43 12.36
C PHE A 85 0.00 -12.50 11.32
N ARG A 86 -1.34 -12.51 11.15
CA ARG A 86 -2.05 -11.55 10.29
C ARG A 86 -1.87 -10.11 10.73
N ASN A 87 -1.53 -9.87 11.99
CA ASN A 87 -1.27 -8.54 12.54
C ASN A 87 0.07 -7.94 12.11
N LEU A 88 0.95 -8.71 11.45
CA LEU A 88 2.20 -8.17 10.93
C LEU A 88 1.91 -7.07 9.89
N PRO A 89 2.59 -5.92 9.93
CA PRO A 89 2.23 -4.75 9.13
C PRO A 89 2.18 -5.04 7.63
N LEU A 90 3.06 -5.91 7.13
CA LEU A 90 3.11 -6.31 5.72
C LEU A 90 1.95 -7.26 5.36
N LEU A 91 1.60 -8.21 6.23
CA LEU A 91 0.52 -9.19 5.98
C LEU A 91 -0.87 -8.56 6.17
N ALA A 92 -1.00 -7.62 7.10
CA ALA A 92 -2.24 -6.90 7.35
C ALA A 92 -2.71 -6.13 6.12
N SER A 93 -1.78 -5.53 5.36
CA SER A 93 -2.09 -4.70 4.19
C SER A 93 -2.15 -5.47 2.87
N MET A 94 -1.92 -6.79 2.85
CA MET A 94 -1.83 -7.57 1.60
C MET A 94 -3.07 -7.44 0.71
N ASN A 95 -4.26 -7.40 1.30
CA ASN A 95 -5.50 -7.23 0.56
C ASN A 95 -5.64 -5.88 -0.16
N CYS A 96 -4.77 -4.90 0.11
CA CYS A 96 -4.75 -3.64 -0.64
C CYS A 96 -4.21 -3.82 -2.07
N PHE A 97 -3.44 -4.88 -2.33
CA PHE A 97 -2.80 -5.15 -3.62
C PHE A 97 -3.57 -6.16 -4.48
N TYR A 98 -4.56 -6.84 -3.91
CA TYR A 98 -5.39 -7.80 -4.63
C TYR A 98 -6.67 -7.14 -5.14
N THR A 99 -7.06 -7.47 -6.37
CA THR A 99 -8.33 -7.03 -6.97
C THR A 99 -9.54 -7.65 -6.29
N HIS A 100 -9.40 -8.90 -5.82
CA HIS A 100 -10.39 -9.59 -5.02
C HIS A 100 -9.83 -9.90 -3.63
N PRO A 101 -10.49 -9.44 -2.55
CA PRO A 101 -9.97 -9.63 -1.20
C PRO A 101 -9.98 -11.12 -0.83
N LEU A 102 -8.85 -11.60 -0.32
CA LEU A 102 -8.71 -12.96 0.17
C LEU A 102 -9.18 -13.02 1.63
N SER A 103 -9.95 -14.05 1.98
CA SER A 103 -10.46 -14.28 3.36
C SER A 103 -9.36 -14.55 4.38
N LEU A 104 -8.18 -14.93 3.91
CA LEU A 104 -6.99 -15.23 4.71
C LEU A 104 -6.35 -13.96 5.32
N TYR A 105 -6.63 -12.78 4.76
CA TYR A 105 -6.11 -11.49 5.23
C TYR A 105 -7.22 -10.59 5.78
N TYR A 106 -6.84 -9.49 6.44
CA TYR A 106 -7.81 -8.50 6.90
C TYR A 106 -8.46 -7.76 5.72
N PRO A 107 -9.71 -7.29 5.85
CA PRO A 107 -10.30 -6.42 4.84
C PRO A 107 -9.47 -5.13 4.74
N VAL A 108 -9.44 -4.57 3.53
CA VAL A 108 -8.54 -3.47 3.11
C VAL A 108 -8.41 -2.36 4.17
N TRP A 109 -9.54 -1.82 4.65
CA TRP A 109 -9.57 -0.73 5.61
C TRP A 109 -9.08 -1.11 7.02
N GLN A 110 -9.37 -2.33 7.47
CA GLN A 110 -8.86 -2.82 8.76
C GLN A 110 -7.35 -3.08 8.68
N GLY A 111 -6.89 -3.65 7.56
CA GLY A 111 -5.48 -3.89 7.28
C GLY A 111 -4.65 -2.60 7.30
N LEU A 112 -5.14 -1.56 6.62
CA LEU A 112 -4.53 -0.22 6.64
C LEU A 112 -4.50 0.38 8.05
N GLY A 113 -5.59 0.23 8.81
CA GLY A 113 -5.65 0.69 10.19
C GLY A 113 -4.56 0.05 11.06
N ILE A 114 -4.40 -1.26 10.97
CA ILE A 114 -3.36 -2.02 11.69
C ILE A 114 -1.96 -1.55 11.28
N GLN A 115 -1.74 -1.31 9.98
CA GLN A 115 -0.46 -0.83 9.47
C GLN A 115 -0.09 0.56 10.02
N ILE A 116 -1.06 1.47 10.11
CA ILE A 116 -0.88 2.81 10.70
C ILE A 116 -0.58 2.72 12.20
N VAL A 117 -1.28 1.84 12.93
CA VAL A 117 -1.02 1.62 14.36
C VAL A 117 0.41 1.11 14.57
N TRP A 118 0.88 0.17 13.75
CA TRP A 118 2.27 -0.28 13.80
C TRP A 118 3.27 0.83 13.53
N LEU A 119 3.01 1.68 12.54
CA LEU A 119 3.84 2.84 12.24
C LEU A 119 3.95 3.76 13.48
N LEU A 120 2.84 4.07 14.14
CA LEU A 120 2.84 4.90 15.36
C LEU A 120 3.66 4.26 16.49
N ILE A 121 3.46 2.95 16.73
CA ILE A 121 4.21 2.22 17.77
C ILE A 121 5.71 2.25 17.49
N VAL A 122 6.11 1.89 16.27
CA VAL A 122 7.52 1.83 15.87
C VAL A 122 8.15 3.22 15.89
N PHE A 123 7.40 4.25 15.49
CA PHE A 123 7.85 5.63 15.56
C PHE A 123 8.12 6.07 17.00
N LEU A 124 7.21 5.79 17.94
CA LEU A 124 7.43 6.08 19.36
C LEU A 124 8.68 5.36 19.89
N PHE A 125 8.83 4.07 19.59
CA PHE A 125 10.02 3.31 19.98
C PHE A 125 11.31 3.92 19.40
N ALA A 126 11.29 4.33 18.13
CA ALA A 126 12.45 4.97 17.50
C ALA A 126 12.84 6.28 18.20
N THR A 127 11.87 7.11 18.56
CA THR A 127 12.14 8.36 19.28
C THR A 127 12.73 8.12 20.67
N LEU A 128 12.23 7.11 21.41
CA LEU A 128 12.79 6.73 22.71
C LEU A 128 14.24 6.24 22.59
N ILE A 129 14.52 5.40 21.59
CA ILE A 129 15.89 4.91 21.32
C ILE A 129 16.82 6.08 20.99
N LEU A 130 16.34 7.06 20.21
CA LEU A 130 17.11 8.26 19.86
C LEU A 130 17.43 9.12 21.08
N ILE A 131 16.46 9.38 21.94
CA ILE A 131 16.67 10.12 23.19
C ILE A 131 17.69 9.39 24.06
N GLY A 132 17.55 8.07 24.22
CA GLY A 132 18.48 7.27 25.01
C GLY A 132 19.91 7.26 24.45
N LYS A 133 20.08 7.31 23.12
CA LYS A 133 21.39 7.45 22.47
C LYS A 133 22.00 8.84 22.64
N ASN A 134 21.19 9.90 22.68
CA ASN A 134 21.66 11.28 22.77
C ASN A 134 22.08 11.71 24.19
N VAL A 135 21.71 10.91 25.21
CA VAL A 135 22.04 11.15 26.62
C VAL A 135 23.33 10.43 27.05
N ARG A 136 23.89 9.56 26.21
CA ARG A 136 25.22 8.94 26.40
C ARG A 136 26.28 9.66 25.58
#